data_AF-A0A9W2XWG9-F1
#
_entry.id   AF-A0A9W2XWG9-F1
#
_cell.length_a   1.000
_cell.length_b   1.000
_cell.length_c   1.000
_cell.angle_alpha   90.00
_cell.angle_beta   90.00
_cell.angle_gamma   90.00
#
_symmetry.space_group_name_H-M   'P 1'
#
loop_
_entity.id
_entity.type
_entity.pdbx_description
1 polymer ?
#
loop_
_entity_poly.entity_id
_entity_poly.type
_entity_poly.pdbx_seq_one_letter_code
_entity_poly.pdbx_strand_id
1 'polypeptide(L)'
;MSQASKDTESALAGLEQEVDQSDVPQPTTLSKEPRRSERARTLTEKGKELQKEKLEVLLLRFDSIYERWRALTKVAKKSVMSQDPSEILQEHISSVQKEASELNNIYDDYRRIDSPAHDMRRKMDNCTSITEVVVQNAQLQIQGREEQIIWPNAKSVFASSISSVSPPASSRSKINSLRSDTSSVKRQEAAAEYAATQAVLKIMAEQESYQEKLQKLEVEEKLIIAEQEAAALACHLQAEKEETERRIEREKQKSALQRKQQEENAARRRSVENLKRELERLEELKRLNAAKAKLQVYDEHENDQVKGLQQIAQNFLLSCRLSVRLSKNHNHQELCSLIVVQHKMKQEHL
;
A
#
# COMPACT_ATOMS: atom_id res chain seq x y z
N MET A 1 -65.52 27.80 -21.45
CA MET A 1 -66.28 28.17 -22.67
C MET A 1 -65.87 29.58 -23.09
N SER A 2 -66.19 29.98 -24.32
CA SER A 2 -65.90 31.29 -24.92
C SER A 2 -64.42 31.58 -25.20
N GLN A 3 -64.10 31.62 -26.49
CA GLN A 3 -62.90 32.21 -27.07
C GLN A 3 -63.20 33.67 -27.50
N ALA A 4 -62.24 34.27 -28.21
CA ALA A 4 -62.36 35.48 -29.03
C ALA A 4 -62.52 36.82 -28.27
N SER A 5 -62.19 37.97 -28.83
CA SER A 5 -61.22 38.39 -29.88
C SER A 5 -61.30 39.91 -29.95
N LYS A 6 -60.17 40.61 -30.15
CA LYS A 6 -60.00 41.89 -30.87
C LYS A 6 -58.51 42.27 -30.75
N ASP A 7 -57.76 42.50 -31.82
CA ASP A 7 -57.98 43.27 -33.07
C ASP A 7 -57.80 44.79 -32.88
N THR A 8 -57.36 45.43 -33.96
CA THR A 8 -57.02 46.86 -34.16
C THR A 8 -55.72 47.35 -33.50
N GLU A 9 -54.80 48.15 -34.11
CA GLU A 9 -54.38 48.48 -35.51
C GLU A 9 -53.82 49.93 -35.52
N SER A 10 -53.12 50.34 -36.60
CA SER A 10 -52.71 51.73 -36.92
C SER A 10 -51.48 52.26 -36.15
N ALA A 11 -50.52 52.97 -36.75
CA ALA A 11 -50.12 53.16 -38.16
C ALA A 11 -48.61 53.60 -38.17
N LEU A 12 -47.71 53.17 -39.06
CA LEU A 12 -47.60 53.23 -40.54
C LEU A 12 -46.82 54.49 -41.02
N ALA A 13 -46.03 54.32 -42.10
CA ALA A 13 -44.98 55.19 -42.67
C ALA A 13 -43.68 55.25 -41.84
N GLY A 14 -42.47 55.14 -42.42
CA GLY A 14 -42.05 54.97 -43.83
C GLY A 14 -40.64 55.57 -44.01
N LEU A 15 -39.77 55.21 -44.97
CA LEU A 15 -39.76 54.26 -46.11
C LEU A 15 -38.27 53.87 -46.38
N GLU A 16 -38.01 52.72 -47.03
CA GLU A 16 -36.97 52.44 -48.09
C GLU A 16 -35.47 52.86 -47.89
N GLN A 17 -34.42 52.31 -48.54
CA GLN A 17 -34.09 51.11 -49.36
C GLN A 17 -32.57 51.24 -49.73
N GLU A 18 -31.63 50.27 -49.80
CA GLU A 18 -31.50 48.82 -49.52
C GLU A 18 -29.98 48.45 -49.34
N VAL A 19 -29.63 47.17 -49.05
CA VAL A 19 -28.28 46.53 -49.25
C VAL A 19 -27.15 47.03 -48.29
N ASP A 20 -26.14 46.28 -47.83
CA ASP A 20 -25.61 44.92 -48.14
C ASP A 20 -25.26 44.10 -46.86
N GLN A 21 -24.57 42.97 -47.01
CA GLN A 21 -24.17 41.97 -46.01
C GLN A 21 -22.95 42.35 -45.13
N SER A 22 -22.78 41.56 -44.04
CA SER A 22 -21.53 41.12 -43.37
C SER A 22 -21.20 41.60 -41.93
N ASP A 23 -20.60 40.65 -41.19
CA ASP A 23 -19.86 40.66 -39.91
C ASP A 23 -20.42 41.13 -38.55
N VAL A 24 -20.50 40.14 -37.65
CA VAL A 24 -19.93 40.07 -36.27
C VAL A 24 -20.31 41.16 -35.24
N PRO A 25 -20.95 40.74 -34.14
CA PRO A 25 -20.26 40.84 -32.83
C PRO A 25 -20.06 39.51 -32.10
N GLN A 26 -18.86 39.33 -31.52
CA GLN A 26 -18.48 38.19 -30.67
C GLN A 26 -18.95 38.37 -29.21
N PRO A 27 -19.61 37.38 -28.57
CA PRO A 27 -19.83 37.38 -27.13
C PRO A 27 -18.68 36.70 -26.36
N THR A 28 -18.10 37.42 -25.40
CA THR A 28 -16.99 36.97 -24.54
C THR A 28 -17.31 35.69 -23.75
N THR A 29 -16.53 34.64 -23.92
CA THR A 29 -16.68 33.35 -23.23
C THR A 29 -16.16 33.39 -21.78
N LEU A 30 -16.91 34.04 -20.89
CA LEU A 30 -16.71 33.89 -19.44
C LEU A 30 -16.98 32.44 -19.01
N SER A 31 -15.92 31.71 -18.65
CA SER A 31 -15.96 30.33 -18.16
C SER A 31 -16.62 30.22 -16.79
N LYS A 32 -17.96 30.19 -16.79
CA LYS A 32 -18.79 30.07 -15.59
C LYS A 32 -18.69 28.66 -15.00
N GLU A 33 -17.69 28.42 -14.15
CA GLU A 33 -17.47 27.10 -13.55
C GLU A 33 -18.73 26.64 -12.77
N PRO A 34 -19.28 25.45 -13.06
CA PRO A 34 -20.59 25.04 -12.56
C PRO A 34 -20.59 24.85 -11.04
N ARG A 35 -21.74 25.12 -10.41
CA ARG A 35 -21.86 25.03 -8.95
C ARG A 35 -21.56 23.61 -8.46
N ARG A 36 -21.03 23.50 -7.24
CA ARG A 36 -20.53 22.22 -6.67
C ARG A 36 -21.61 21.11 -6.57
N SER A 37 -22.89 21.46 -6.63
CA SER A 37 -24.06 20.58 -6.70
C SER A 37 -24.41 20.07 -8.10
N GLU A 38 -23.87 20.70 -9.14
CA GLU A 38 -24.23 20.54 -10.55
C GLU A 38 -23.13 19.79 -11.34
N ARG A 39 -21.95 19.61 -10.73
CA ARG A 39 -20.87 18.77 -11.27
C ARG A 39 -21.36 17.31 -11.36
N ALA A 40 -21.60 16.84 -12.59
CA ALA A 40 -22.01 15.48 -12.87
C ALA A 40 -21.09 14.46 -12.17
N ARG A 41 -21.66 13.41 -11.59
CA ARG A 41 -20.92 12.35 -10.89
C ARG A 41 -20.15 11.47 -11.88
N THR A 42 -19.06 12.00 -12.42
CA THR A 42 -18.09 11.20 -13.18
C THR A 42 -17.57 10.08 -12.30
N LEU A 43 -17.49 8.87 -12.86
CA LEU A 43 -16.94 7.71 -12.20
C LEU A 43 -15.54 7.99 -11.62
N THR A 44 -15.27 7.47 -10.42
CA THR A 44 -13.96 7.61 -9.76
C THR A 44 -12.86 7.01 -10.64
N GLU A 45 -11.63 7.47 -10.46
CA GLU A 45 -10.45 7.01 -11.22
C GLU A 45 -10.33 5.48 -11.24
N LYS A 46 -10.36 4.84 -10.06
CA LYS A 46 -10.41 3.37 -9.91
C LYS A 46 -11.64 2.70 -10.54
N GLY A 47 -12.76 3.42 -10.65
CA GLY A 47 -13.94 2.91 -11.35
C GLY A 47 -13.77 2.94 -12.87
N LYS A 48 -13.12 3.98 -13.42
CA LYS A 48 -12.75 4.04 -14.85
C LYS A 48 -11.71 2.97 -15.20
N GLU A 49 -10.74 2.76 -14.32
CA GLU A 49 -9.75 1.68 -14.41
C GLU A 49 -10.43 0.30 -14.46
N LEU A 50 -11.36 0.02 -13.53
CA LEU A 50 -12.16 -1.22 -13.51
C LEU A 50 -13.08 -1.37 -14.74
N GLN A 51 -13.54 -0.28 -15.37
CA GLN A 51 -14.25 -0.34 -16.65
C GLN A 51 -13.29 -0.68 -17.79
N LYS A 52 -12.11 -0.07 -17.85
CA LYS A 52 -11.08 -0.37 -18.86
C LYS A 52 -10.65 -1.84 -18.77
N GLU A 53 -10.34 -2.33 -17.58
CA GLU A 53 -9.98 -3.74 -17.34
C GLU A 53 -11.05 -4.71 -17.91
N LYS A 54 -12.33 -4.41 -17.68
CA LYS A 54 -13.43 -5.21 -18.23
C LYS A 54 -13.53 -5.16 -19.75
N LEU A 55 -13.24 -4.00 -20.37
CA LEU A 55 -13.20 -3.87 -21.83
C LEU A 55 -12.05 -4.68 -22.44
N GLU A 56 -10.85 -4.66 -21.83
CA GLU A 56 -9.70 -5.48 -22.26
C GLU A 56 -10.03 -6.98 -22.17
N VAL A 57 -10.62 -7.44 -21.06
CA VAL A 57 -11.03 -8.84 -20.87
C VAL A 57 -12.11 -9.27 -21.88
N LEU A 58 -13.08 -8.40 -22.20
CA LEU A 58 -14.09 -8.66 -23.22
C LEU A 58 -13.47 -8.71 -24.63
N LEU A 59 -12.53 -7.82 -24.94
CA LEU A 59 -11.83 -7.78 -26.23
C LEU A 59 -10.98 -9.04 -26.47
N LEU A 60 -10.21 -9.47 -25.46
CA LEU A 60 -9.44 -10.71 -25.52
C LEU A 60 -10.33 -11.95 -25.69
N ARG A 61 -11.49 -11.98 -25.01
CA ARG A 61 -12.48 -13.06 -25.20
C ARG A 61 -13.12 -13.02 -26.59
N PHE A 62 -13.43 -11.83 -27.12
CA PHE A 62 -13.97 -11.65 -28.46
C PHE A 62 -13.03 -12.23 -29.52
N ASP A 63 -11.76 -11.82 -29.53
CA ASP A 63 -10.79 -12.30 -30.53
C ASP A 63 -10.49 -13.82 -30.40
N SER A 64 -10.48 -14.34 -29.17
CA SER A 64 -10.36 -15.79 -28.91
C SER A 64 -11.51 -16.60 -29.52
N ILE A 65 -12.75 -16.11 -29.40
CA ILE A 65 -13.92 -16.76 -30.01
C ILE A 65 -13.96 -16.53 -31.52
N TYR A 66 -13.58 -15.36 -32.01
CA TYR A 66 -13.56 -15.07 -33.44
C TYR A 66 -12.60 -16.02 -34.19
N GLU A 67 -11.39 -16.28 -33.69
CA GLU A 67 -10.50 -17.26 -34.33
C GLU A 67 -10.98 -18.72 -34.15
N ARG A 68 -11.70 -19.05 -33.07
CA ARG A 68 -12.35 -20.37 -32.90
C ARG A 68 -13.47 -20.59 -33.91
N TRP A 69 -14.38 -19.63 -34.05
CA TRP A 69 -15.41 -19.57 -35.08
C TRP A 69 -14.80 -19.67 -36.49
N ARG A 70 -13.71 -18.92 -36.75
CA ARG A 70 -13.00 -18.93 -38.04
C ARG A 70 -12.32 -20.27 -38.31
N ALA A 71 -11.89 -21.01 -37.29
CA ALA A 71 -11.37 -22.37 -37.42
C ALA A 71 -12.50 -23.37 -37.77
N LEU A 72 -13.61 -23.36 -37.03
CA LEU A 72 -14.78 -24.21 -37.33
C LEU A 72 -15.36 -23.92 -38.71
N THR A 73 -15.42 -22.65 -39.12
CA THR A 73 -15.82 -22.20 -40.46
C THR A 73 -14.97 -22.84 -41.56
N LYS A 74 -13.65 -23.00 -41.34
CA LYS A 74 -12.76 -23.71 -42.29
C LYS A 74 -13.04 -25.22 -42.30
N VAL A 75 -13.44 -25.81 -41.18
CA VAL A 75 -13.83 -27.24 -41.09
C VAL A 75 -15.17 -27.47 -41.82
N ALA A 76 -16.20 -26.70 -41.50
CA ALA A 76 -17.50 -26.75 -42.18
C ALA A 76 -17.36 -26.55 -43.70
N LYS A 77 -16.57 -25.55 -44.14
CA LYS A 77 -16.28 -25.36 -45.57
C LYS A 77 -15.58 -26.56 -46.22
N LYS A 78 -14.60 -27.18 -45.55
CA LYS A 78 -13.97 -28.41 -46.06
C LYS A 78 -14.99 -29.55 -46.16
N SER A 79 -15.82 -29.72 -45.14
CA SER A 79 -16.86 -30.75 -45.08
C SER A 79 -17.87 -30.63 -46.24
N VAL A 80 -18.27 -29.39 -46.56
CA VAL A 80 -19.09 -29.11 -47.76
C VAL A 80 -18.36 -29.44 -49.06
N MET A 81 -17.06 -29.15 -49.16
CA MET A 81 -16.26 -29.45 -50.36
C MET A 81 -15.91 -30.95 -50.50
N SER A 82 -15.91 -31.72 -49.40
CA SER A 82 -15.64 -33.16 -49.36
C SER A 82 -16.88 -34.04 -49.58
N GLN A 83 -18.08 -33.44 -49.57
CA GLN A 83 -19.37 -34.16 -49.58
C GLN A 83 -19.55 -35.12 -48.38
N ASP A 84 -19.13 -34.68 -47.20
CA ASP A 84 -19.32 -35.42 -45.94
C ASP A 84 -20.81 -35.70 -45.64
N PRO A 85 -21.14 -36.77 -44.87
CA PRO A 85 -22.52 -37.11 -44.55
C PRO A 85 -23.23 -36.03 -43.73
N SER A 86 -24.53 -35.88 -43.98
CA SER A 86 -25.40 -34.83 -43.43
C SER A 86 -25.30 -34.65 -41.91
N GLU A 87 -25.08 -35.72 -41.14
CA GLU A 87 -25.01 -35.67 -39.68
C GLU A 87 -23.77 -34.90 -39.19
N ILE A 88 -22.59 -35.22 -39.74
CA ILE A 88 -21.32 -34.56 -39.42
C ILE A 88 -21.34 -33.10 -39.88
N LEU A 89 -21.88 -32.86 -41.08
CA LEU A 89 -22.05 -31.51 -41.60
C LEU A 89 -22.98 -30.68 -40.69
N GLN A 90 -24.10 -31.23 -40.24
CA GLN A 90 -25.04 -30.55 -39.35
C GLN A 90 -24.43 -30.28 -37.96
N GLU A 91 -23.57 -31.16 -37.44
CA GLU A 91 -22.79 -30.89 -36.21
C GLU A 91 -21.83 -29.72 -36.39
N HIS A 92 -21.10 -29.69 -37.51
CA HIS A 92 -20.18 -28.59 -37.84
C HIS A 92 -20.92 -27.25 -38.00
N ILE A 93 -22.07 -27.24 -38.68
CA ILE A 93 -22.93 -26.05 -38.79
C ILE A 93 -23.44 -25.60 -37.42
N SER A 94 -23.94 -26.52 -36.59
CA SER A 94 -24.43 -26.20 -35.25
C SER A 94 -23.33 -25.60 -34.37
N SER A 95 -22.08 -26.06 -34.54
CA SER A 95 -20.91 -25.55 -33.85
C SER A 95 -20.49 -24.15 -34.34
N VAL A 96 -20.52 -23.89 -35.65
CA VAL A 96 -20.29 -22.54 -36.22
C VAL A 96 -21.36 -21.55 -35.74
N GLN A 97 -22.64 -21.94 -35.78
CA GLN A 97 -23.74 -21.10 -35.30
C GLN A 97 -23.64 -20.79 -33.80
N LYS A 98 -23.29 -21.79 -32.97
CA LYS A 98 -23.07 -21.61 -31.53
C LYS A 98 -21.99 -20.57 -31.25
N GLU A 99 -20.80 -20.72 -31.84
CA GLU A 99 -19.68 -19.79 -31.62
C GLU A 99 -19.98 -18.38 -32.17
N ALA A 100 -20.70 -18.28 -33.30
CA ALA A 100 -21.18 -16.99 -33.80
C ALA A 100 -22.14 -16.30 -32.81
N SER A 101 -23.04 -17.05 -32.16
CA SER A 101 -23.91 -16.51 -31.11
C SER A 101 -23.16 -16.10 -29.83
N GLU A 102 -22.13 -16.85 -29.43
CA GLU A 102 -21.30 -16.48 -28.28
C GLU A 102 -20.49 -15.21 -28.57
N LEU A 103 -19.99 -15.05 -29.81
CA LEU A 103 -19.35 -13.83 -30.27
C LEU A 103 -20.31 -12.63 -30.25
N ASN A 104 -21.56 -12.80 -30.69
CA ASN A 104 -22.56 -11.73 -30.63
C ASN A 104 -22.84 -11.31 -29.18
N ASN A 105 -22.98 -12.26 -28.25
CA ASN A 105 -23.21 -11.95 -26.85
C ASN A 105 -22.08 -11.10 -26.24
N ILE A 106 -20.81 -11.41 -26.57
CA ILE A 106 -19.65 -10.59 -26.13
C ILE A 106 -19.68 -9.20 -26.77
N TYR A 107 -20.03 -9.10 -28.06
CA TYR A 107 -20.13 -7.82 -28.76
C TYR A 107 -21.21 -6.92 -28.14
N ASP A 108 -22.38 -7.47 -27.81
CA ASP A 108 -23.44 -6.74 -27.13
C ASP A 108 -23.05 -6.40 -25.68
N ASP A 109 -22.36 -7.26 -24.95
CA ASP A 109 -21.86 -6.96 -23.60
C ASP A 109 -20.79 -5.86 -23.60
N TYR A 110 -19.88 -5.83 -24.58
CA TYR A 110 -18.95 -4.71 -24.80
C TYR A 110 -19.72 -3.41 -25.07
N ARG A 111 -20.73 -3.48 -25.95
CA ARG A 111 -21.57 -2.34 -26.36
C ARG A 111 -22.41 -1.73 -25.22
N ARG A 112 -22.62 -2.46 -24.12
CA ARG A 112 -23.22 -1.92 -22.86
C ARG A 112 -22.24 -1.03 -22.08
N ILE A 113 -20.94 -1.13 -22.32
CA ILE A 113 -19.88 -0.46 -21.56
C ILE A 113 -19.24 0.67 -22.37
N ASP A 114 -18.88 0.42 -23.64
CA ASP A 114 -18.25 1.40 -24.54
C ASP A 114 -18.62 1.15 -26.01
N SER A 115 -18.33 2.12 -26.87
CA SER A 115 -18.53 2.03 -28.32
C SER A 115 -17.52 1.06 -28.97
N PRO A 116 -17.96 0.00 -29.69
CA PRO A 116 -17.07 -0.92 -30.37
C PRO A 116 -16.03 -0.25 -31.28
N ALA A 117 -14.82 -0.81 -31.32
CA ALA A 117 -13.81 -0.44 -32.32
C ALA A 117 -14.28 -0.79 -33.75
N HIS A 118 -13.75 -0.08 -34.75
CA HIS A 118 -14.07 -0.34 -36.16
C HIS A 118 -13.73 -1.78 -36.58
N ASP A 119 -12.58 -2.30 -36.14
CA ASP A 119 -12.19 -3.68 -36.44
C ASP A 119 -13.13 -4.70 -35.79
N MET A 120 -13.58 -4.48 -34.55
CA MET A 120 -14.53 -5.38 -33.87
C MET A 120 -15.89 -5.42 -34.58
N ARG A 121 -16.39 -4.27 -35.08
CA ARG A 121 -17.57 -4.24 -35.98
C ARG A 121 -17.32 -5.06 -37.24
N ARG A 122 -16.23 -4.78 -37.95
CA ARG A 122 -15.89 -5.48 -39.20
C ARG A 122 -15.70 -6.99 -39.02
N LYS A 123 -15.17 -7.44 -37.88
CA LYS A 123 -15.10 -8.87 -37.50
C LYS A 123 -16.50 -9.45 -37.28
N MET A 124 -17.42 -8.72 -36.63
CA MET A 124 -18.81 -9.15 -36.46
C MET A 124 -19.57 -9.22 -37.81
N ASP A 125 -19.53 -8.17 -38.63
CA ASP A 125 -20.21 -8.14 -39.94
C ASP A 125 -19.76 -9.32 -40.84
N ASN A 126 -18.45 -9.61 -40.82
CA ASN A 126 -17.83 -10.74 -41.49
C ASN A 126 -18.25 -12.09 -40.88
N CYS A 127 -18.39 -12.16 -39.55
CA CYS A 127 -18.89 -13.35 -38.85
C CYS A 127 -20.33 -13.67 -39.26
N THR A 128 -21.23 -12.68 -39.27
CA THR A 128 -22.62 -12.84 -39.73
C THR A 128 -22.67 -13.30 -41.18
N SER A 129 -22.02 -12.56 -42.09
CA SER A 129 -22.09 -12.83 -43.53
C SER A 129 -21.51 -14.19 -43.92
N ILE A 130 -20.38 -14.60 -43.33
CA ILE A 130 -19.80 -15.93 -43.62
C ILE A 130 -20.61 -17.04 -42.96
N THR A 131 -21.15 -16.84 -41.74
CA THR A 131 -22.00 -17.85 -41.08
C THR A 131 -23.27 -18.12 -41.89
N GLU A 132 -23.93 -17.06 -42.39
CA GLU A 132 -25.11 -17.18 -43.24
C GLU A 132 -24.82 -18.03 -44.49
N VAL A 133 -23.76 -17.72 -45.24
CA VAL A 133 -23.41 -18.48 -46.45
C VAL A 133 -22.97 -19.92 -46.13
N VAL A 134 -22.23 -20.15 -45.03
CA VAL A 134 -21.84 -21.49 -44.60
C VAL A 134 -23.07 -22.35 -44.27
N VAL A 135 -24.06 -21.77 -43.59
CA VAL A 135 -25.35 -22.41 -43.29
C VAL A 135 -26.15 -22.70 -44.57
N GLN A 136 -26.28 -21.72 -45.47
CA GLN A 136 -27.02 -21.88 -46.73
C GLN A 136 -26.39 -22.98 -47.62
N ASN A 137 -25.07 -22.97 -47.80
CA ASN A 137 -24.37 -23.97 -48.61
C ASN A 137 -24.54 -25.40 -48.05
N ALA A 138 -24.46 -25.56 -46.74
CA ALA A 138 -24.70 -26.86 -46.11
C ALA A 138 -26.16 -27.32 -46.23
N GLN A 139 -27.13 -26.40 -46.10
CA GLN A 139 -28.55 -26.72 -46.30
C GLN A 139 -28.84 -27.14 -47.75
N LEU A 140 -28.22 -26.52 -48.75
CA LEU A 140 -28.34 -26.92 -50.16
C LEU A 140 -27.78 -28.33 -50.42
N GLN A 141 -26.64 -28.67 -49.82
CA GLN A 141 -26.06 -30.02 -49.88
C GLN A 141 -26.97 -31.06 -49.21
N ILE A 142 -27.50 -30.77 -48.03
CA ILE A 142 -28.43 -31.67 -47.30
C ILE A 142 -29.74 -31.86 -48.10
N GLN A 143 -30.18 -30.85 -48.85
CA GLN A 143 -31.34 -30.91 -49.73
C GLN A 143 -31.05 -31.50 -51.14
N GLY A 144 -29.80 -31.87 -51.43
CA GLY A 144 -29.40 -32.45 -52.72
C GLY A 144 -29.56 -31.51 -53.93
N ARG A 145 -29.56 -30.19 -53.73
CA ARG A 145 -29.73 -29.20 -54.81
C ARG A 145 -28.39 -28.60 -55.22
N GLU A 146 -27.78 -29.16 -56.27
CA GLU A 146 -26.49 -28.69 -56.82
C GLU A 146 -26.61 -27.36 -57.58
N GLU A 147 -26.78 -26.25 -56.85
CA GLU A 147 -26.46 -24.92 -57.37
C GLU A 147 -24.97 -24.61 -57.13
N GLN A 148 -24.33 -23.83 -58.03
CA GLN A 148 -22.88 -23.63 -57.96
C GLN A 148 -22.47 -22.91 -56.66
N ILE A 149 -21.56 -23.53 -55.90
CA ILE A 149 -21.15 -23.09 -54.57
C ILE A 149 -20.25 -21.83 -54.67
N ILE A 150 -20.85 -20.67 -54.87
CA ILE A 150 -20.18 -19.37 -54.90
C ILE A 150 -19.82 -18.97 -53.47
N TRP A 151 -18.70 -19.48 -52.97
CA TRP A 151 -18.07 -18.94 -51.77
C TRP A 151 -17.70 -17.46 -52.00
N PRO A 152 -18.08 -16.53 -51.10
CA PRO A 152 -17.67 -15.13 -51.17
C PRO A 152 -16.17 -15.00 -51.39
N ASN A 153 -15.79 -14.06 -52.26
CA ASN A 153 -14.43 -13.90 -52.80
C ASN A 153 -13.44 -13.26 -51.78
N ALA A 154 -13.49 -13.73 -50.53
CA ALA A 154 -12.66 -13.32 -49.40
C ALA A 154 -11.23 -13.88 -49.51
N LYS A 155 -10.57 -13.68 -50.66
CA LYS A 155 -9.18 -14.09 -50.93
C LYS A 155 -8.23 -13.64 -49.81
N SER A 156 -8.46 -12.47 -49.22
CA SER A 156 -7.71 -11.92 -48.07
C SER A 156 -7.79 -12.72 -46.77
N VAL A 157 -8.79 -13.59 -46.57
CA VAL A 157 -9.02 -14.31 -45.29
C VAL A 157 -8.64 -15.79 -45.36
N PHE A 158 -8.61 -16.35 -46.57
CA PHE A 158 -8.48 -17.80 -46.83
C PHE A 158 -7.28 -18.22 -47.70
N ALA A 159 -6.56 -17.30 -48.34
CA ALA A 159 -5.42 -17.64 -49.19
C ALA A 159 -4.07 -17.49 -48.46
N SER A 160 -3.45 -18.61 -48.11
CA SER A 160 -1.98 -18.71 -48.06
C SER A 160 -1.47 -19.09 -49.46
N SER A 161 -0.27 -18.67 -49.80
CA SER A 161 0.26 -18.71 -51.19
C SER A 161 0.25 -20.10 -51.84
N ILE A 162 -0.50 -20.23 -52.94
CA ILE A 162 -0.36 -21.30 -53.94
C ILE A 162 -0.34 -20.68 -55.34
N SER A 163 0.85 -20.61 -55.93
CA SER A 163 1.12 -19.99 -57.23
C SER A 163 0.88 -20.97 -58.39
N SER A 164 -0.36 -21.12 -58.84
CA SER A 164 -0.69 -21.91 -60.02
C SER A 164 -0.36 -21.16 -61.31
N VAL A 165 0.88 -21.30 -61.81
CA VAL A 165 1.32 -20.74 -63.10
C VAL A 165 0.85 -21.65 -64.23
N SER A 166 -0.10 -21.18 -65.05
CA SER A 166 -0.54 -21.89 -66.26
C SER A 166 0.35 -21.60 -67.47
N PRO A 167 0.79 -22.61 -68.25
CA PRO A 167 1.56 -22.39 -69.47
C PRO A 167 0.66 -22.00 -70.66
N PRO A 168 0.94 -20.91 -71.39
CA PRO A 168 0.19 -20.56 -72.60
C PRO A 168 0.65 -21.38 -73.81
N ALA A 169 -0.24 -22.16 -74.42
CA ALA A 169 0.04 -22.92 -75.63
C ALA A 169 -0.55 -22.25 -76.88
N SER A 170 0.32 -21.72 -77.74
CA SER A 170 0.10 -21.44 -79.17
C SER A 170 1.48 -21.10 -79.78
N SER A 171 1.80 -21.20 -81.06
CA SER A 171 1.27 -21.81 -82.27
C SER A 171 2.29 -21.38 -83.34
N ARG A 172 2.76 -22.28 -84.21
CA ARG A 172 3.72 -21.89 -85.26
C ARG A 172 3.05 -20.99 -86.30
N SER A 173 3.60 -19.81 -86.55
CA SER A 173 3.52 -19.17 -87.87
C SER A 173 4.81 -18.43 -88.19
N LYS A 174 5.32 -18.62 -89.42
CA LYS A 174 6.32 -17.75 -90.04
C LYS A 174 5.57 -16.73 -90.88
N ILE A 175 5.94 -15.45 -90.85
CA ILE A 175 5.83 -14.52 -91.99
C ILE A 175 6.59 -13.22 -91.69
N ASN A 176 7.44 -12.85 -92.65
CA ASN A 176 8.02 -11.56 -93.05
C ASN A 176 8.63 -10.56 -92.03
N SER A 177 9.72 -9.95 -92.47
CA SER A 177 10.62 -9.08 -91.72
C SER A 177 10.28 -7.59 -91.87
N LEU A 178 9.59 -7.03 -90.88
CA LEU A 178 9.41 -5.58 -90.66
C LEU A 178 9.21 -5.28 -89.15
N ARG A 179 9.89 -6.05 -88.28
CA ARG A 179 9.65 -6.11 -86.82
C ARG A 179 10.89 -5.88 -85.95
N SER A 180 11.98 -5.37 -86.50
CA SER A 180 13.24 -5.11 -85.76
C SER A 180 13.01 -4.14 -84.60
N ASP A 181 12.39 -2.99 -84.87
CA ASP A 181 12.51 -1.82 -84.00
C ASP A 181 11.55 -1.93 -82.81
N THR A 182 10.33 -2.44 -83.04
CA THR A 182 9.36 -2.75 -81.98
C THR A 182 9.77 -3.94 -81.10
N SER A 183 10.74 -4.77 -81.53
CA SER A 183 11.40 -5.78 -80.68
C SER A 183 12.59 -5.21 -79.90
N SER A 184 13.20 -4.14 -80.40
CA SER A 184 14.27 -3.41 -79.70
C SER A 184 13.70 -2.62 -78.52
N VAL A 185 12.70 -1.77 -78.78
CA VAL A 185 12.06 -0.91 -77.75
C VAL A 185 11.58 -1.74 -76.56
N LYS A 186 10.86 -2.85 -76.79
CA LYS A 186 10.37 -3.73 -75.71
C LYS A 186 11.46 -4.42 -74.90
N ARG A 187 12.65 -4.64 -75.47
CA ARG A 187 13.83 -5.13 -74.73
C ARG A 187 14.48 -4.02 -73.90
N GLN A 188 14.46 -2.81 -74.42
CA GLN A 188 15.00 -1.62 -73.76
C GLN A 188 14.12 -1.17 -72.59
N GLU A 189 12.80 -1.27 -72.77
CA GLU A 189 11.74 -1.11 -71.76
C GLU A 189 11.88 -2.14 -70.64
N ALA A 190 11.93 -3.44 -70.95
CA ALA A 190 12.16 -4.50 -69.97
C ALA A 190 13.53 -4.38 -69.25
N ALA A 191 14.57 -3.88 -69.91
CA ALA A 191 15.85 -3.60 -69.29
C ALA A 191 15.80 -2.37 -68.34
N ALA A 192 14.99 -1.36 -68.67
CA ALA A 192 14.75 -0.21 -67.80
C ALA A 192 13.90 -0.60 -66.57
N GLU A 193 12.88 -1.44 -66.73
CA GLU A 193 12.12 -2.03 -65.61
C GLU A 193 13.02 -2.89 -64.70
N TYR A 194 13.92 -3.68 -65.28
CA TYR A 194 14.91 -4.45 -64.52
C TYR A 194 15.89 -3.55 -63.74
N ALA A 195 16.40 -2.49 -64.37
CA ALA A 195 17.27 -1.52 -63.70
C ALA A 195 16.53 -0.74 -62.58
N ALA A 196 15.27 -0.37 -62.81
CA ALA A 196 14.44 0.31 -61.82
C ALA A 196 14.13 -0.60 -60.62
N THR A 197 13.74 -1.85 -60.85
CA THR A 197 13.51 -2.83 -59.77
C THR A 197 14.78 -3.16 -59.02
N GLN A 198 15.94 -3.26 -59.69
CA GLN A 198 17.24 -3.42 -59.03
C GLN A 198 17.58 -2.21 -58.14
N ALA A 199 17.29 -0.98 -58.58
CA ALA A 199 17.48 0.22 -57.77
C ALA A 199 16.56 0.26 -56.54
N VAL A 200 15.29 -0.13 -56.68
CA VAL A 200 14.35 -0.25 -55.55
C VAL A 200 14.81 -1.30 -54.55
N LEU A 201 15.24 -2.48 -55.01
CA LEU A 201 15.76 -3.53 -54.12
C LEU A 201 17.00 -3.09 -53.33
N LYS A 202 17.89 -2.29 -53.95
CA LYS A 202 19.04 -1.71 -53.24
C LYS A 202 18.60 -0.75 -52.13
N ILE A 203 17.62 0.11 -52.39
CA ILE A 203 17.06 1.02 -51.38
C ILE A 203 16.39 0.24 -50.25
N MET A 204 15.64 -0.83 -50.55
CA MET A 204 15.03 -1.69 -49.53
C MET A 204 16.07 -2.34 -48.61
N ALA A 205 17.13 -2.92 -49.18
CA ALA A 205 18.21 -3.53 -48.39
C ALA A 205 18.98 -2.50 -47.53
N GLU A 206 19.14 -1.26 -48.01
CA GLU A 206 19.69 -0.16 -47.22
C GLU A 206 18.73 0.24 -46.08
N GLN A 207 17.41 0.32 -46.33
CA GLN A 207 16.38 0.60 -45.33
C GLN A 207 16.32 -0.49 -44.24
N GLU A 208 16.35 -1.77 -44.61
CA GLU A 208 16.43 -2.91 -43.68
C GLU A 208 17.67 -2.80 -42.78
N SER A 209 18.84 -2.45 -43.37
CA SER A 209 20.07 -2.22 -42.62
C SER A 209 20.00 -1.02 -41.65
N TYR A 210 19.14 -0.03 -41.89
CA TYR A 210 18.89 1.05 -40.93
C TYR A 210 17.86 0.66 -39.87
N GLN A 211 16.82 -0.10 -40.23
CA GLN A 211 15.83 -0.63 -39.27
C GLN A 211 16.48 -1.56 -38.25
N GLU A 212 17.38 -2.46 -38.67
CA GLU A 212 18.16 -3.29 -37.74
C GLU A 212 18.98 -2.46 -36.75
N LYS A 213 19.61 -1.37 -37.20
CA LYS A 213 20.43 -0.50 -36.33
C LYS A 213 19.55 0.25 -35.33
N LEU A 214 18.40 0.75 -35.78
CA LEU A 214 17.42 1.40 -34.92
C LEU A 214 16.89 0.44 -33.85
N GLN A 215 16.49 -0.78 -34.23
CA GLN A 215 16.02 -1.79 -33.28
C GLN A 215 17.09 -2.19 -32.24
N LYS A 216 18.37 -2.26 -32.64
CA LYS A 216 19.48 -2.56 -31.72
C LYS A 216 19.66 -1.42 -30.69
N LEU A 217 19.66 -0.16 -31.14
CA LEU A 217 19.75 1.01 -30.27
C LEU A 217 18.52 1.14 -29.34
N GLU A 218 17.31 0.89 -29.86
CA GLU A 218 16.09 0.88 -29.06
C GLU A 218 16.10 -0.19 -27.95
N VAL A 219 16.69 -1.35 -28.19
CA VAL A 219 16.83 -2.42 -27.18
C VAL A 219 17.90 -2.04 -26.16
N GLU A 220 19.02 -1.47 -26.60
CA GLU A 220 20.09 -0.97 -25.73
C GLU A 220 19.59 0.16 -24.80
N GLU A 221 18.84 1.13 -25.33
CA GLU A 221 18.21 2.21 -24.54
C GLU A 221 17.23 1.65 -23.50
N LYS A 222 16.36 0.70 -23.90
CA LYS A 222 15.41 0.05 -22.97
C LYS A 222 16.12 -0.74 -21.85
N LEU A 223 17.28 -1.34 -22.15
CA LEU A 223 18.11 -2.01 -21.13
C LEU A 223 18.78 -1.01 -20.19
N ILE A 224 19.35 0.09 -20.70
CA ILE A 224 19.96 1.15 -19.89
C ILE A 224 18.94 1.79 -18.94
N ILE A 225 17.73 2.08 -19.43
CA ILE A 225 16.64 2.62 -18.61
C ILE A 225 16.26 1.62 -17.50
N ALA A 226 16.06 0.34 -17.84
CA ALA A 226 15.70 -0.68 -16.86
C ALA A 226 16.81 -0.91 -15.80
N GLU A 227 18.09 -0.83 -16.19
CA GLU A 227 19.22 -0.89 -15.25
C GLU A 227 19.27 0.35 -14.34
N GLN A 228 19.03 1.55 -14.88
CA GLN A 228 18.99 2.79 -14.12
C GLN A 228 17.82 2.81 -13.11
N GLU A 229 16.64 2.33 -13.50
CA GLU A 229 15.48 2.18 -12.61
C GLU A 229 15.75 1.14 -11.51
N ALA A 230 16.32 -0.02 -11.86
CA ALA A 230 16.70 -1.04 -10.89
C ALA A 230 17.76 -0.54 -9.89
N ALA A 231 18.76 0.22 -10.36
CA ALA A 231 19.77 0.85 -9.51
C ALA A 231 19.16 1.89 -8.57
N ALA A 232 18.25 2.74 -9.05
CA ALA A 232 17.56 3.73 -8.21
C ALA A 232 16.72 3.07 -7.11
N LEU A 233 15.98 2.00 -7.43
CA LEU A 233 15.21 1.21 -6.48
C LEU A 233 16.13 0.50 -5.45
N ALA A 234 17.27 -0.04 -5.89
CA ALA A 234 18.25 -0.65 -4.99
C ALA A 234 18.86 0.37 -4.01
N CYS A 235 19.21 1.57 -4.49
CA CYS A 235 19.71 2.65 -3.63
C CYS A 235 18.67 3.11 -2.60
N HIS A 236 17.39 3.24 -2.98
CA HIS A 236 16.31 3.57 -2.04
C HIS A 236 16.17 2.49 -0.96
N LEU A 237 16.13 1.23 -1.36
CA LEU A 237 15.94 0.09 -0.45
C LEU A 237 17.18 -0.14 0.45
N GLN A 238 18.38 0.26 0.03
CA GLN A 238 19.54 0.35 0.92
C GLN A 238 19.39 1.50 1.93
N ALA A 239 19.04 2.71 1.48
CA ALA A 239 18.89 3.87 2.37
C ALA A 239 17.84 3.64 3.47
N GLU A 240 16.71 3.01 3.13
CA GLU A 240 15.66 2.63 4.09
C GLU A 240 16.19 1.61 5.12
N LYS A 241 16.90 0.57 4.69
CA LYS A 241 17.53 -0.41 5.60
C LYS A 241 18.50 0.28 6.56
N GLU A 242 19.41 1.10 6.04
CA GLU A 242 20.36 1.83 6.89
C GLU A 242 19.66 2.81 7.84
N GLU A 243 18.55 3.45 7.46
CA GLU A 243 17.77 4.29 8.38
C GLU A 243 17.12 3.46 9.49
N THR A 244 16.53 2.30 9.17
CA THR A 244 15.93 1.43 10.20
C THR A 244 16.99 0.91 11.17
N GLU A 245 18.18 0.53 10.71
CA GLU A 245 19.30 0.14 11.57
C GLU A 245 19.76 1.31 12.46
N ARG A 246 19.97 2.50 11.88
CA ARG A 246 20.29 3.73 12.63
C ARG A 246 19.19 4.08 13.65
N ARG A 247 17.92 3.73 13.40
CA ARG A 247 16.82 3.94 14.35
C ARG A 247 16.89 2.94 15.50
N ILE A 248 17.08 1.66 15.20
CA ILE A 248 17.22 0.58 16.20
C ILE A 248 18.39 0.86 17.14
N GLU A 249 19.56 1.25 16.61
CA GLU A 249 20.73 1.53 17.44
C GLU A 249 20.54 2.77 18.33
N ARG A 250 19.90 3.85 17.84
CA ARG A 250 19.52 5.00 18.69
C ARG A 250 18.56 4.60 19.81
N GLU A 251 17.57 3.74 19.53
CA GLU A 251 16.60 3.27 20.52
C GLU A 251 17.25 2.37 21.58
N LYS A 252 18.16 1.49 21.15
CA LYS A 252 19.01 0.65 22.00
C LYS A 252 19.93 1.49 22.90
N GLN A 253 20.57 2.53 22.37
CA GLN A 253 21.38 3.47 23.16
C GLN A 253 20.56 4.25 24.18
N LYS A 254 19.38 4.76 23.78
CA LYS A 254 18.43 5.44 24.68
C LYS A 254 17.98 4.51 25.82
N SER A 255 17.64 3.27 25.49
CA SER A 255 17.24 2.24 26.45
C SER A 255 18.37 1.87 27.42
N ALA A 256 19.60 1.75 26.93
CA ALA A 256 20.78 1.50 27.76
C ALA A 256 21.09 2.67 28.72
N LEU A 257 20.94 3.92 28.26
CA LEU A 257 21.10 5.11 29.10
C LEU A 257 19.99 5.19 30.17
N GLN A 258 18.73 4.96 29.80
CA GLN A 258 17.60 4.92 30.72
C GLN A 258 17.78 3.82 31.78
N ARG A 259 18.27 2.63 31.38
CA ARG A 259 18.61 1.54 32.30
C ARG A 259 19.69 1.95 33.30
N LYS A 260 20.79 2.57 32.85
CA LYS A 260 21.85 3.07 33.75
C LYS A 260 21.30 4.07 34.77
N GLN A 261 20.45 5.01 34.33
CA GLN A 261 19.79 5.96 35.23
C GLN A 261 18.84 5.27 36.22
N GLN A 262 18.14 4.21 35.82
CA GLN A 262 17.31 3.41 36.73
C GLN A 262 18.15 2.66 37.77
N GLU A 263 19.27 2.05 37.37
CA GLU A 263 20.20 1.35 38.25
C GLU A 263 20.85 2.31 39.26
N GLU A 264 21.30 3.50 38.82
CA GLU A 264 21.84 4.57 39.66
C GLU A 264 20.80 5.09 40.68
N ASN A 265 19.56 5.34 40.22
CA ASN A 265 18.49 5.80 41.10
C ASN A 265 18.01 4.71 42.08
N ALA A 266 18.06 3.44 41.69
CA ALA A 266 17.80 2.31 42.59
C ALA A 266 18.90 2.19 43.67
N ALA A 267 20.17 2.38 43.30
CA ALA A 267 21.28 2.42 44.26
C ALA A 267 21.14 3.58 45.26
N ARG A 268 20.79 4.79 44.77
CA ARG A 268 20.47 5.95 45.64
C ARG A 268 19.33 5.64 46.62
N ARG A 269 18.22 5.05 46.15
CA ARG A 269 17.07 4.68 47.01
C ARG A 269 17.49 3.68 48.10
N ARG A 270 18.21 2.61 47.76
CA ARG A 270 18.74 1.62 48.73
C ARG A 270 19.65 2.27 49.78
N SER A 271 20.50 3.21 49.37
CA SER A 271 21.36 3.96 50.30
C SER A 271 20.54 4.82 51.27
N VAL A 272 19.54 5.56 50.78
CA VAL A 272 18.63 6.36 51.62
C VAL A 272 17.80 5.48 52.56
N GLU A 273 17.33 4.31 52.13
CA GLU A 273 16.63 3.35 52.98
C GLU A 273 17.52 2.79 54.10
N ASN A 274 18.78 2.44 53.78
CA ASN A 274 19.73 1.96 54.79
C ASN A 274 20.05 3.05 55.83
N LEU A 275 20.26 4.30 55.39
CA LEU A 275 20.48 5.42 56.30
C LEU A 275 19.25 5.71 57.18
N LYS A 276 18.03 5.55 56.66
CA LYS A 276 16.79 5.65 57.46
C LYS A 276 16.73 4.57 58.54
N ARG A 277 17.01 3.30 58.21
CA ARG A 277 17.04 2.19 59.17
C ARG A 277 18.08 2.41 60.28
N GLU A 278 19.26 2.94 59.95
CA GLU A 278 20.28 3.22 60.98
C GLU A 278 19.89 4.43 61.85
N LEU A 279 19.27 5.48 61.29
CA LEU A 279 18.74 6.60 62.08
C LEU A 279 17.63 6.15 63.05
N GLU A 280 16.72 5.28 62.59
CA GLU A 280 15.65 4.68 63.40
C GLU A 280 16.23 3.87 64.57
N ARG A 281 17.16 2.95 64.28
CA ARG A 281 17.94 2.18 65.27
C ARG A 281 18.69 3.09 66.26
N LEU A 282 19.32 4.16 65.80
CA LEU A 282 20.01 5.11 66.68
C LEU A 282 19.04 5.91 67.56
N GLU A 283 17.83 6.20 67.08
CA GLU A 283 16.79 6.83 67.91
C GLU A 283 16.25 5.85 68.97
N GLU A 284 16.04 4.58 68.63
CA GLU A 284 15.70 3.54 69.60
C GLU A 284 16.78 3.38 70.67
N LEU A 285 18.05 3.27 70.28
CA LEU A 285 19.18 3.20 71.21
C LEU A 285 19.29 4.45 72.08
N LYS A 286 19.01 5.65 71.55
CA LYS A 286 18.93 6.89 72.31
C LYS A 286 17.78 6.86 73.33
N ARG A 287 16.59 6.37 72.95
CA ARG A 287 15.43 6.21 73.86
C ARG A 287 15.73 5.20 74.98
N LEU A 288 16.33 4.06 74.65
CA LEU A 288 16.71 3.02 75.61
C LEU A 288 17.80 3.50 76.58
N ASN A 289 18.85 4.15 76.09
CA ASN A 289 19.91 4.70 76.95
C ASN A 289 19.38 5.83 77.85
N ALA A 290 18.48 6.68 77.35
CA ALA A 290 17.83 7.71 78.18
C ALA A 290 16.91 7.12 79.25
N ALA A 291 16.21 6.00 78.96
CA ALA A 291 15.43 5.26 79.95
C ALA A 291 16.34 4.61 81.01
N LYS A 292 17.44 3.96 80.60
CA LYS A 292 18.42 3.35 81.50
C LYS A 292 19.09 4.40 82.41
N ALA A 293 19.48 5.55 81.88
CA ALA A 293 20.06 6.64 82.67
C ALA A 293 19.08 7.19 83.71
N LYS A 294 17.78 7.28 83.39
CA LYS A 294 16.74 7.65 84.36
C LYS A 294 16.61 6.61 85.47
N LEU A 295 16.59 5.31 85.14
CA LEU A 295 16.55 4.24 86.14
C LEU A 295 17.77 4.31 87.06
N GLN A 296 18.98 4.44 86.50
CA GLN A 296 20.21 4.58 87.28
C GLN A 296 20.17 5.76 88.28
N VAL A 297 19.58 6.90 87.91
CA VAL A 297 19.43 8.04 88.84
C VAL A 297 18.43 7.73 89.97
N TYR A 298 17.38 6.94 89.72
CA TYR A 298 16.50 6.45 90.79
C TYR A 298 17.22 5.42 91.68
N ASP A 299 17.94 4.46 91.09
CA ASP A 299 18.74 3.47 91.83
C ASP A 299 19.80 4.15 92.71
N GLU A 300 20.52 5.15 92.19
CA GLU A 300 21.52 5.94 92.92
C GLU A 300 20.88 6.74 94.06
N HIS A 301 19.72 7.38 93.82
CA HIS A 301 18.97 8.11 94.84
C HIS A 301 18.42 7.19 95.95
N GLU A 302 17.91 5.99 95.63
CA GLU A 302 17.52 5.00 96.63
C GLU A 302 18.73 4.52 97.44
N ASN A 303 19.86 4.23 96.77
CA ASN A 303 21.10 3.86 97.46
C ASN A 303 21.64 4.98 98.36
N ASP A 304 21.53 6.25 97.96
CA ASP A 304 21.96 7.39 98.77
C ASP A 304 20.99 7.70 99.92
N GLN A 305 19.67 7.46 99.75
CA GLN A 305 18.74 7.45 100.87
C GLN A 305 19.08 6.34 101.88
N VAL A 306 19.37 5.12 101.42
CA VAL A 306 19.76 3.99 102.28
C VAL A 306 21.08 4.31 103.02
N LYS A 307 22.09 4.85 102.34
CA LYS A 307 23.34 5.33 102.98
C LYS A 307 23.06 6.44 104.00
N GLY A 308 22.19 7.40 103.67
CA GLY A 308 21.80 8.49 104.56
C GLY A 308 21.12 7.98 105.84
N LEU A 309 20.15 7.07 105.70
CA LEU A 309 19.49 6.40 106.83
C LEU A 309 20.48 5.57 107.66
N GLN A 310 21.41 4.86 107.02
CA GLN A 310 22.47 4.09 107.67
C GLN A 310 23.44 5.00 108.44
N GLN A 311 23.79 6.17 107.90
CA GLN A 311 24.63 7.17 108.56
C GLN A 311 23.89 7.83 109.74
N ILE A 312 22.60 8.12 109.61
CA ILE A 312 21.76 8.58 110.72
C ILE A 312 21.71 7.53 111.83
N ALA A 313 21.53 6.24 111.49
CA ALA A 313 21.55 5.16 112.45
C ALA A 313 22.91 5.00 113.16
N GLN A 314 24.04 5.12 112.42
CA GLN A 314 25.37 5.15 113.02
C GLN A 314 25.56 6.36 113.95
N ASN A 315 25.15 7.56 113.53
CA ASN A 315 25.26 8.78 114.32
C ASN A 315 24.40 8.70 115.59
N PHE A 316 23.21 8.11 115.51
CA PHE A 316 22.34 7.86 116.65
C PHE A 316 22.95 6.83 117.62
N LEU A 317 23.51 5.73 117.12
CA LEU A 317 24.26 4.76 117.94
C LEU A 317 25.50 5.39 118.58
N LEU A 318 26.18 6.30 117.90
CA LEU A 318 27.32 7.05 118.44
C LEU A 318 26.86 8.02 119.54
N SER A 319 25.76 8.73 119.32
CA SER A 319 25.11 9.61 120.29
C SER A 319 24.68 8.84 121.54
N CYS A 320 24.00 7.70 121.40
CA CYS A 320 23.65 6.82 122.52
C CYS A 320 24.90 6.31 123.27
N ARG A 321 25.98 5.95 122.57
CA ARG A 321 27.27 5.57 123.19
C ARG A 321 27.91 6.74 123.95
N LEU A 322 27.83 7.96 123.43
CA LEU A 322 28.27 9.19 124.08
C LEU A 322 27.41 9.51 125.31
N SER A 323 26.09 9.43 125.23
CA SER A 323 25.17 9.63 126.36
C SER A 323 25.37 8.59 127.47
N VAL A 324 25.62 7.32 127.13
CA VAL A 324 25.98 6.28 128.12
C VAL A 324 27.35 6.58 128.76
N ARG A 325 28.32 7.11 127.98
CA ARG A 325 29.65 7.50 128.50
C ARG A 325 29.58 8.75 129.39
N LEU A 326 28.73 9.72 129.04
CA LEU A 326 28.45 10.93 129.82
C LEU A 326 27.67 10.60 131.10
N SER A 327 26.66 9.72 131.04
CA SER A 327 25.94 9.21 132.22
C SER A 327 26.89 8.47 133.19
N LYS A 328 27.81 7.66 132.67
CA LYS A 328 28.88 7.05 133.49
C LYS A 328 29.80 8.10 134.12
N ASN A 329 30.21 9.14 133.39
CA ASN A 329 31.00 10.23 133.97
C ASN A 329 30.20 11.03 135.02
N HIS A 330 28.92 11.30 134.80
CA HIS A 330 28.08 12.04 135.75
C HIS A 330 27.88 11.25 137.05
N ASN A 331 27.59 9.94 136.97
CA ASN A 331 27.56 9.05 138.14
C ASN A 331 28.92 8.96 138.85
N HIS A 332 30.03 9.04 138.11
CA HIS A 332 31.37 9.08 138.72
C HIS A 332 31.65 10.41 139.43
N GLN A 333 31.10 11.52 138.90
CA GLN A 333 31.22 12.86 139.47
C GLN A 333 30.36 13.00 140.74
N GLU A 334 29.13 12.49 140.73
CA GLU A 334 28.24 12.31 141.89
C GLU A 334 28.91 11.48 143.00
N LEU A 335 29.54 10.35 142.66
CA LEU A 335 30.29 9.55 143.63
C LEU A 335 31.48 10.31 144.24
N CYS A 336 32.20 11.11 143.44
CA CYS A 336 33.28 11.95 143.94
C CYS A 336 32.79 13.06 144.88
N SER A 337 31.67 13.72 144.59
CA SER A 337 31.09 14.71 145.52
C SER A 337 30.56 14.06 146.80
N LEU A 338 29.94 12.88 146.71
CA LEU A 338 29.44 12.15 147.89
C LEU A 338 30.58 11.72 148.85
N ILE A 339 31.73 11.30 148.30
CA ILE A 339 32.93 10.98 149.08
C ILE A 339 33.48 12.22 149.80
N VAL A 340 33.51 13.38 149.13
CA VAL A 340 33.94 14.65 149.75
C VAL A 340 33.00 15.07 150.89
N VAL A 341 31.68 14.92 150.72
CA VAL A 341 30.70 15.22 151.78
C VAL A 341 30.85 14.28 152.98
N GLN A 342 31.04 12.97 152.77
CA GLN A 342 31.31 12.03 153.86
C GLN A 342 32.62 12.32 154.59
N HIS A 343 33.66 12.79 153.90
CA HIS A 343 34.92 13.16 154.54
C HIS A 343 34.74 14.41 155.43
N LYS A 344 33.94 15.39 154.97
CA LYS A 344 33.70 16.63 155.72
C LYS A 344 32.87 16.41 156.99
N MET A 345 31.78 15.64 156.92
CA MET A 345 30.99 15.30 158.13
C MET A 345 31.73 14.40 159.14
N LYS A 346 32.94 13.93 158.82
CA LYS A 346 33.81 13.18 159.76
C LYS A 346 34.83 14.04 160.51
N GLN A 347 34.92 15.35 160.24
CA GLN A 347 35.84 16.26 160.92
C GLN A 347 35.17 17.25 161.89
N GLU A 348 33.84 17.36 161.89
CA GLU A 348 33.07 18.28 162.75
C GLU A 348 32.53 17.61 164.03
N HIS A 349 33.22 16.56 164.52
CA HIS A 349 32.80 15.80 165.71
C HIS A 349 33.99 15.37 166.61
N LEU A 350 34.98 16.25 166.73
CA LEU A 350 36.20 16.10 167.54
C LEU A 350 36.48 17.41 168.30
#